data_AF-A0A4Q3WV86-F1
#
_entry.id   AF-A0A4Q3WV86-F1
#
_cell.length_a   1.000
_cell.length_b   1.000
_cell.length_c   1.000
_cell.angle_alpha   90.00
_cell.angle_beta   90.00
_cell.angle_gamma   90.00
#
_symmetry.space_group_name_H-M   'P 1'
#
loop_
_entity.id
_entity.type
_entity.pdbx_description
1 polymer ?
#
loop_
_entity_poly.entity_id
_entity_poly.type
_entity_poly.pdbx_seq_one_letter_code
_entity_poly.pdbx_strand_id
1 'polypeptide(L)'
;MLNRTPSKRPVKILMAEDSPTQALKLRRILDGRGYEVEAARNGKDALDFLLELKQNEQVWQNHRPALLISDIVMPEMDGCELCRRIKTDEVLKSLPVILLTSLSDSRDALRGLYSGADNLISKPYDEPFLLARIDDILAAEEASENAMAGKVMPITMDGQKYFVNADRLRVINLILTTYETAVQKNLQLEATEQLVASQKVEIEKLKAELEALRRE
;
A
#
# COMPACT_ATOMS: atom_id res chain seq x y z
N MET A 1 -17.47 1.94 40.98
CA MET A 1 -18.28 1.57 39.80
C MET A 1 -17.66 2.24 38.60
N LEU A 2 -16.89 1.51 37.78
CA LEU A 2 -16.25 2.04 36.57
C LEU A 2 -17.18 1.78 35.38
N ASN A 3 -17.64 2.86 34.77
CA ASN A 3 -18.45 2.89 33.55
C ASN A 3 -17.76 2.07 32.44
N ARG A 4 -18.39 0.98 32.01
CA ARG A 4 -18.08 0.34 30.73
C ARG A 4 -18.83 1.12 29.65
N THR A 5 -18.09 1.88 28.84
CA THR A 5 -18.57 2.40 27.56
C THR A 5 -19.09 1.23 26.68
N PRO A 6 -20.12 1.46 25.84
CA PRO A 6 -20.74 0.39 25.06
C PRO A 6 -19.71 -0.22 24.10
N SER A 7 -19.56 -1.54 24.20
CA SER A 7 -18.67 -2.39 23.41
C SER A 7 -18.94 -2.23 21.91
N LYS A 8 -18.10 -1.46 21.18
CA LYS A 8 -18.07 -1.42 19.71
C LYS A 8 -17.84 -2.87 19.24
N ARG A 9 -18.65 -3.38 18.29
CA ARG A 9 -18.46 -4.75 17.75
C ARG A 9 -17.00 -4.90 17.26
N PRO A 10 -16.36 -6.05 17.46
CA PRO A 10 -15.00 -6.26 16.97
C PRO A 10 -14.96 -6.09 15.45
N VAL A 11 -13.95 -5.39 14.96
CA VAL A 11 -13.76 -5.15 13.52
C VAL A 11 -13.13 -6.40 12.91
N LYS A 12 -13.81 -6.97 11.92
CA LYS A 12 -13.37 -8.19 11.21
C LYS A 12 -12.44 -7.83 10.05
N ILE A 13 -11.30 -8.51 9.93
CA ILE A 13 -10.35 -8.37 8.82
C ILE A 13 -10.18 -9.74 8.18
N LEU A 14 -10.32 -9.79 6.85
CA LEU A 14 -9.95 -10.96 6.08
C LEU A 14 -8.50 -10.81 5.64
N MET A 15 -7.69 -11.85 5.82
CA MET A 15 -6.32 -11.89 5.30
C MET A 15 -6.14 -13.02 4.30
N ALA A 16 -5.35 -12.79 3.24
CA ALA A 16 -4.95 -13.81 2.27
C ALA A 16 -3.43 -13.86 2.18
N GLU A 17 -2.82 -14.95 2.66
CA GLU A 17 -1.38 -15.12 2.73
C GLU A 17 -1.05 -16.62 2.73
N ASP A 18 -0.24 -17.05 1.76
CA ASP A 18 0.06 -18.47 1.52
C ASP A 18 1.19 -18.99 2.40
N SER A 19 2.09 -18.12 2.85
CA SER A 19 3.14 -18.49 3.80
C SER A 19 2.60 -18.54 5.23
N PRO A 20 2.59 -19.71 5.90
CA PRO A 20 2.08 -19.84 7.27
C PRO A 20 2.82 -18.94 8.27
N THR A 21 4.11 -18.70 8.03
CA THR A 21 4.95 -17.86 8.89
C THR A 21 4.59 -16.38 8.78
N GLN A 22 4.41 -15.88 7.55
CA GLN A 22 3.96 -14.51 7.30
C GLN A 22 2.52 -14.33 7.80
N ALA A 23 1.66 -15.33 7.57
CA ALA A 23 0.27 -15.29 8.02
C ALA A 23 0.18 -15.19 9.55
N LEU A 24 0.96 -15.98 10.28
CA LEU A 24 1.00 -15.92 11.74
C LEU A 24 1.54 -14.58 12.24
N LYS A 25 2.56 -14.01 11.59
CA LYS A 25 3.10 -12.70 11.96
C LYS A 25 2.05 -11.60 11.78
N LEU A 26 1.43 -11.54 10.61
CA LEU A 26 0.38 -10.54 10.31
C LEU A 26 -0.80 -10.69 11.26
N ARG A 27 -1.27 -11.92 11.49
CA ARG A 27 -2.34 -12.21 12.45
C ARG A 27 -2.02 -11.69 13.85
N ARG A 28 -0.81 -11.91 14.37
CA ARG A 28 -0.40 -11.39 15.69
C ARG A 28 -0.45 -9.87 15.78
N ILE A 29 -0.05 -9.16 14.73
CA ILE A 29 -0.11 -7.70 14.67
C ILE A 29 -1.58 -7.23 14.77
N LEU A 30 -2.46 -7.86 14.00
CA LEU A 30 -3.88 -7.51 13.93
C LEU A 30 -4.63 -7.89 15.22
N ASP A 31 -4.41 -9.10 15.75
CA ASP A 31 -4.97 -9.57 17.02
C ASP A 31 -4.52 -8.65 18.18
N GLY A 32 -3.25 -8.21 18.16
CA GLY A 32 -2.71 -7.27 19.16
C GLY A 32 -3.38 -5.90 19.16
N ARG A 33 -3.97 -5.48 18.02
CA ARG A 33 -4.76 -4.25 17.89
C ARG A 33 -6.24 -4.45 18.26
N GLY A 34 -6.68 -5.69 18.48
CA GLY A 34 -8.04 -6.07 18.85
C GLY A 34 -8.97 -6.35 17.67
N TYR A 35 -8.42 -6.61 16.48
CA TYR A 35 -9.20 -7.04 15.31
C TYR A 35 -9.54 -8.53 15.38
N GLU A 36 -10.66 -8.92 14.78
CA GLU A 36 -11.02 -10.31 14.56
C GLU A 36 -10.52 -10.74 13.17
N VAL A 37 -9.61 -11.70 13.10
CA VAL A 37 -8.93 -12.05 11.85
C VAL A 37 -9.41 -13.39 11.29
N GLU A 38 -9.94 -13.35 10.07
CA GLU A 38 -10.21 -14.52 9.25
C GLU A 38 -9.08 -14.73 8.24
N ALA A 39 -8.62 -15.97 8.03
CA ALA A 39 -7.41 -16.24 7.26
C ALA A 39 -7.65 -17.22 6.10
N ALA A 40 -7.35 -16.77 4.89
CA ALA A 40 -7.32 -17.55 3.66
C ALA A 40 -5.87 -17.85 3.25
N ARG A 41 -5.66 -18.97 2.56
CA ARG A 41 -4.31 -19.45 2.20
C ARG A 41 -3.87 -19.05 0.79
N ASN A 42 -4.77 -18.44 0.02
CA ASN A 42 -4.51 -17.90 -1.31
C ASN A 42 -5.67 -16.99 -1.72
N GLY A 43 -5.59 -16.41 -2.92
CA GLY A 43 -6.62 -15.49 -3.40
C GLY A 43 -7.98 -16.15 -3.69
N LYS A 44 -7.98 -17.42 -4.13
CA LYS A 44 -9.19 -18.16 -4.45
C LYS A 44 -9.95 -18.53 -3.18
N ASP A 45 -9.25 -19.02 -2.15
CA ASP A 45 -9.85 -19.30 -0.83
C ASP A 45 -10.51 -18.04 -0.24
N ALA A 46 -9.85 -16.88 -0.36
CA ALA A 46 -10.39 -15.61 0.11
C ALA A 46 -11.63 -15.18 -0.68
N LEU A 47 -11.61 -15.35 -2.00
CA LEU A 47 -12.76 -15.04 -2.84
C LEU A 47 -13.94 -15.98 -2.54
N ASP A 48 -13.70 -17.28 -2.45
CA ASP A 48 -14.73 -18.29 -2.17
C ASP A 48 -15.41 -17.99 -0.82
N PHE A 49 -14.64 -17.65 0.21
CA PHE A 49 -15.16 -17.19 1.51
C PHE A 49 -16.09 -15.97 1.37
N LEU A 50 -15.67 -14.94 0.64
CA LEU A 50 -16.50 -13.74 0.41
C LEU A 50 -17.76 -14.05 -0.40
N LEU A 51 -17.65 -14.93 -1.40
CA LEU A 51 -18.77 -15.36 -2.23
C LEU A 51 -19.79 -16.18 -1.43
N GLU A 52 -19.34 -17.02 -0.50
CA GLU A 52 -20.21 -17.76 0.43
C GLU A 52 -20.92 -16.80 1.39
N LEU A 53 -20.19 -15.87 2.02
CA LEU A 53 -20.78 -14.90 2.95
C LEU A 53 -21.87 -14.04 2.30
N LYS A 54 -21.66 -13.60 1.05
CA LYS A 54 -22.60 -12.70 0.37
C LYS A 54 -23.88 -13.39 -0.10
N GLN A 55 -23.94 -14.72 -0.13
CA GLN A 55 -25.14 -15.46 -0.57
C GLN A 55 -26.34 -15.19 0.35
N ASN A 56 -26.09 -14.80 1.60
CA ASN A 56 -27.12 -14.45 2.55
C ASN A 56 -26.89 -13.01 3.05
N GLU A 57 -27.80 -12.11 2.70
CA GLU A 57 -27.72 -10.70 3.06
C GLU A 57 -27.60 -10.49 4.58
N GLN A 58 -28.34 -11.25 5.39
CA GLN A 58 -28.28 -11.13 6.85
C GLN A 58 -26.94 -11.59 7.42
N VAL A 59 -26.33 -12.62 6.81
CA VAL A 59 -24.99 -13.08 7.17
C VAL A 59 -23.95 -12.04 6.78
N TRP A 60 -24.01 -11.54 5.54
CA TRP A 60 -23.14 -10.48 5.04
C TRP A 60 -23.16 -9.24 5.95
N GLN A 61 -24.34 -8.73 6.30
CA GLN A 61 -24.43 -7.52 7.15
C GLN A 61 -23.84 -7.70 8.55
N ASN A 62 -23.79 -8.92 9.08
CA ASN A 62 -23.25 -9.20 10.41
C ASN A 62 -21.79 -9.68 10.41
N HIS A 63 -21.32 -10.25 9.30
CA HIS A 63 -20.03 -10.95 9.24
C HIS A 63 -19.10 -10.46 8.14
N ARG A 64 -19.51 -9.51 7.29
CA ARG A 64 -18.63 -8.97 6.26
C ARG A 64 -17.34 -8.42 6.91
N PRO A 65 -16.17 -8.70 6.33
CA PRO A 65 -14.95 -8.03 6.72
C PRO A 65 -15.09 -6.52 6.50
N ALA A 66 -14.44 -5.73 7.35
CA ALA A 66 -14.28 -4.29 7.15
C ALA A 66 -13.10 -3.98 6.23
N LEU A 67 -12.18 -4.94 6.04
CA LEU A 67 -10.96 -4.81 5.26
C LEU A 67 -10.48 -6.19 4.79
N LEU A 68 -9.96 -6.25 3.56
CA LEU A 68 -9.12 -7.35 3.08
C LEU A 68 -7.66 -6.91 3.04
N ILE A 69 -6.75 -7.75 3.56
CA ILE A 69 -5.30 -7.60 3.41
C ILE A 69 -4.77 -8.84 2.68
N SER A 70 -4.18 -8.67 1.50
CA SER A 70 -3.72 -9.81 0.68
C SER A 70 -2.25 -9.65 0.31
N ASP A 71 -1.47 -10.74 0.37
CA ASP A 71 -0.23 -10.81 -0.42
C ASP A 71 -0.58 -10.74 -1.92
N ILE A 72 0.32 -10.23 -2.74
CA ILE A 72 0.20 -10.28 -4.19
C ILE A 72 0.58 -11.68 -4.68
N VAL A 73 1.71 -12.23 -4.22
CA VAL A 73 2.26 -13.46 -4.80
C VAL A 73 1.73 -14.65 -4.02
N MET A 74 0.74 -15.34 -4.59
CA MET A 74 0.13 -16.53 -4.00
C MET A 74 -0.16 -17.57 -5.09
N PRO A 75 -0.21 -18.88 -4.75
CA PRO A 75 -0.65 -19.92 -5.66
C PRO A 75 -2.16 -19.80 -5.98
N GLU A 76 -2.61 -20.51 -7.02
CA GLU A 76 -4.00 -20.56 -7.52
C GLU A 76 -4.57 -19.23 -8.04
N MET A 77 -4.58 -18.19 -7.22
CA MET A 77 -5.01 -16.84 -7.55
C MET A 77 -4.15 -15.83 -6.80
N ASP A 78 -3.56 -14.92 -7.57
CA ASP A 78 -2.72 -13.84 -7.04
C ASP A 78 -3.59 -12.71 -6.43
N GLY A 79 -2.99 -11.89 -5.56
CA GLY A 79 -3.71 -10.82 -4.87
C GLY A 79 -4.24 -9.73 -5.80
N CYS A 80 -3.60 -9.49 -6.95
CA CYS A 80 -4.09 -8.53 -7.94
C CYS A 80 -5.37 -9.04 -8.63
N GLU A 81 -5.42 -10.33 -8.98
CA GLU A 81 -6.61 -10.96 -9.53
C GLU A 81 -7.75 -11.02 -8.51
N LEU A 82 -7.46 -11.41 -7.26
CA LEU A 82 -8.43 -11.34 -6.17
C LEU A 82 -9.04 -9.94 -6.06
N CYS A 83 -8.19 -8.91 -5.99
CA CYS A 83 -8.63 -7.52 -5.89
C CYS A 83 -9.52 -7.13 -7.07
N ARG A 84 -9.13 -7.44 -8.31
CA ARG A 84 -9.95 -7.17 -9.49
C ARG A 84 -11.33 -7.80 -9.38
N ARG A 85 -11.40 -9.08 -9.03
CA ARG A 85 -12.67 -9.81 -8.91
C ARG A 85 -13.59 -9.18 -7.85
N ILE A 86 -13.03 -8.80 -6.69
CA ILE A 86 -13.74 -8.08 -5.63
C ILE A 86 -14.27 -6.73 -6.15
N LYS A 87 -13.41 -5.93 -6.80
CA LYS A 87 -13.78 -4.58 -7.27
C LYS A 87 -14.76 -4.58 -8.44
N THR A 88 -14.86 -5.68 -9.18
CA THR A 88 -15.88 -5.85 -10.24
C THR A 88 -17.20 -6.44 -9.74
N ASP A 89 -17.26 -6.93 -8.51
CA ASP A 89 -18.47 -7.53 -7.95
C ASP A 89 -19.39 -6.46 -7.34
N GLU A 90 -20.68 -6.49 -7.66
CA GLU A 90 -21.64 -5.47 -7.20
C GLU A 90 -21.75 -5.35 -5.66
N VAL A 91 -21.57 -6.47 -4.94
CA VAL A 91 -21.68 -6.51 -3.48
C VAL A 91 -20.31 -6.31 -2.83
N LEU A 92 -19.26 -6.89 -3.39
CA LEU A 92 -17.92 -6.87 -2.78
C LEU A 92 -17.13 -5.59 -3.11
N LYS A 93 -17.49 -4.82 -4.15
CA LYS A 93 -16.69 -3.67 -4.61
C LYS A 93 -16.41 -2.59 -3.56
N SER A 94 -17.26 -2.48 -2.54
CA SER A 94 -17.07 -1.55 -1.43
C SER A 94 -16.10 -2.06 -0.36
N LEU A 95 -15.74 -3.34 -0.35
CA LEU A 95 -14.75 -3.88 0.58
C LEU A 95 -13.38 -3.25 0.28
N PRO A 96 -12.76 -2.52 1.22
CA PRO A 96 -11.43 -1.98 1.02
C PRO A 96 -10.38 -3.11 0.95
N VAL A 97 -9.39 -2.96 0.08
CA VAL A 97 -8.34 -3.94 -0.18
C VAL A 97 -6.97 -3.30 -0.03
N ILE A 98 -6.15 -3.84 0.87
CA ILE A 98 -4.72 -3.56 0.96
C ILE A 98 -3.96 -4.72 0.34
N LEU A 99 -3.12 -4.41 -0.65
CA LEU A 99 -2.16 -5.36 -1.19
C LEU A 99 -0.81 -5.21 -0.49
N LEU A 100 -0.23 -6.32 -0.08
CA LEU A 100 1.11 -6.41 0.45
C LEU A 100 2.01 -6.99 -0.65
N THR A 101 3.14 -6.35 -0.92
CA THR A 101 4.01 -6.76 -2.03
C THR A 101 5.47 -6.83 -1.62
N SER A 102 6.15 -7.93 -1.90
CA SER A 102 7.61 -8.00 -1.86
C SER A 102 8.26 -7.46 -3.13
N LEU A 103 7.44 -7.11 -4.13
CA LEU A 103 7.90 -6.64 -5.42
C LEU A 103 8.19 -5.13 -5.37
N SER A 104 9.38 -4.75 -5.84
CA SER A 104 9.95 -3.40 -5.68
C SER A 104 10.01 -2.61 -6.98
N ASP A 105 9.48 -3.13 -8.09
CA ASP A 105 9.52 -2.45 -9.39
C ASP A 105 8.29 -1.53 -9.60
N SER A 106 8.45 -0.51 -10.44
CA SER A 106 7.38 0.45 -10.74
C SER A 106 6.19 -0.18 -11.47
N ARG A 107 6.38 -1.31 -12.17
CA ARG A 107 5.30 -2.05 -12.84
C ARG A 107 4.42 -2.79 -11.84
N ASP A 108 4.97 -3.28 -10.74
CA ASP A 108 4.19 -3.93 -9.69
C ASP A 108 3.34 -2.93 -8.91
N ALA A 109 3.83 -1.70 -8.71
CA ALA A 109 3.01 -0.59 -8.24
C ALA A 109 1.86 -0.27 -9.20
N LEU A 110 2.13 -0.22 -10.51
CA LEU A 110 1.09 -0.05 -11.53
C LEU A 110 0.09 -1.22 -11.53
N ARG A 111 0.54 -2.47 -11.40
CA ARG A 111 -0.34 -3.65 -11.32
C ARG A 111 -1.28 -3.58 -10.12
N GLY A 112 -0.76 -3.18 -8.96
CA GLY A 112 -1.57 -2.91 -7.77
C GLY A 112 -2.62 -1.84 -8.03
N LEU A 113 -2.24 -0.73 -8.67
CA LEU A 113 -3.16 0.35 -9.03
C LEU A 113 -4.25 -0.12 -10.02
N TYR A 114 -3.88 -0.83 -11.08
CA TYR A 114 -4.82 -1.38 -12.07
C TYR A 114 -5.74 -2.46 -11.49
N SER A 115 -5.37 -3.06 -10.35
CA SER A 115 -6.24 -4.02 -9.67
C SER A 115 -7.42 -3.38 -8.94
N GLY A 116 -7.38 -2.06 -8.74
CA GLY A 116 -8.38 -1.31 -7.98
C GLY A 116 -8.17 -1.34 -6.47
N ALA A 117 -6.99 -1.75 -5.99
CA ALA A 117 -6.67 -1.77 -4.56
C ALA A 117 -6.70 -0.36 -3.95
N ASP A 118 -7.20 -0.25 -2.72
CA ASP A 118 -7.28 1.01 -1.98
C ASP A 118 -5.93 1.39 -1.37
N ASN A 119 -5.06 0.40 -1.14
CA ASN A 119 -3.69 0.63 -0.71
C ASN A 119 -2.74 -0.46 -1.21
N LEU A 120 -1.47 -0.10 -1.33
CA LEU A 120 -0.38 -1.00 -1.66
C LEU A 120 0.78 -0.72 -0.71
N ILE A 121 1.22 -1.74 0.04
CA ILE A 121 2.29 -1.65 1.03
C ILE A 121 3.42 -2.61 0.65
N SER A 122 4.62 -2.08 0.51
CA SER A 122 5.82 -2.89 0.25
C SER A 122 6.27 -3.62 1.52
N LYS A 123 6.69 -4.88 1.36
CA LYS A 123 7.38 -5.71 2.35
C LYS A 123 8.90 -5.45 2.23
N PRO A 124 9.65 -5.36 3.35
CA PRO A 124 9.18 -5.39 4.72
C PRO A 124 8.50 -4.08 5.13
N TYR A 125 7.48 -4.17 5.98
CA TYR A 125 6.79 -3.03 6.58
C TYR A 125 6.92 -3.04 8.11
N ASP A 126 6.91 -1.86 8.70
CA ASP A 126 6.85 -1.68 10.15
C ASP A 126 5.42 -1.82 10.66
N GLU A 127 5.24 -2.48 11.81
CA GLU A 127 3.91 -2.71 12.40
C GLU A 127 3.12 -1.40 12.64
N PRO A 128 3.72 -0.33 13.20
CA PRO A 128 3.00 0.93 13.38
C PRO A 128 2.55 1.55 12.05
N PHE A 129 3.33 1.38 10.99
CA PHE A 129 2.97 1.89 9.67
C PHE A 129 1.76 1.14 9.09
N LEU A 130 1.77 -0.20 9.14
CA LEU A 130 0.64 -1.01 8.71
C LEU A 130 -0.64 -0.67 9.48
N LEU A 131 -0.55 -0.59 10.81
CA LEU A 131 -1.70 -0.28 11.67
C LEU A 131 -2.26 1.13 11.39
N ALA A 132 -1.40 2.13 11.19
CA ALA A 132 -1.83 3.47 10.82
C ALA A 132 -2.60 3.49 9.49
N ARG A 133 -2.12 2.73 8.47
CA ARG A 133 -2.83 2.60 7.19
C ARG A 133 -4.20 1.93 7.33
N ILE A 134 -4.29 0.90 8.17
CA ILE A 134 -5.56 0.21 8.46
C ILE A 134 -6.53 1.19 9.13
N ASP A 135 -6.07 1.91 10.16
CA ASP A 135 -6.89 2.89 10.89
C ASP A 135 -7.37 4.03 9.97
N ASP A 136 -6.51 4.54 9.08
CA ASP A 136 -6.86 5.56 8.08
C ASP A 136 -7.99 5.10 7.14
N ILE A 137 -7.93 3.87 6.64
CA ILE A 137 -8.93 3.30 5.72
C ILE A 137 -10.26 3.06 6.45
N LEU A 138 -10.22 2.48 7.65
CA LEU A 138 -11.42 2.22 8.44
C LEU A 138 -12.12 3.54 8.84
N ALA A 139 -11.36 4.58 9.17
CA ALA A 139 -11.90 5.91 9.46
C ALA A 139 -12.49 6.59 8.22
N ALA A 140 -11.88 6.40 7.04
CA ALA A 140 -12.39 6.92 5.79
C ALA A 140 -13.72 6.28 5.38
N GLU A 141 -13.90 4.98 5.62
CA GLU A 141 -15.19 4.29 5.41
C GLU A 141 -16.30 4.86 6.32
N GLU A 142 -16.01 5.05 7.62
CA GLU A 142 -16.96 5.69 8.56
C GLU A 142 -17.30 7.15 8.16
N ALA A 143 -16.37 7.86 7.53
CA ALA A 143 -16.55 9.24 7.08
C ALA A 143 -17.22 9.36 5.69
N SER A 144 -17.02 8.38 4.81
CA SER A 144 -17.57 8.33 3.45
C SER A 144 -19.09 8.14 3.46
N GLU A 145 -19.62 7.40 4.44
CA GLU A 145 -21.07 7.33 4.71
C GLU A 145 -21.69 8.70 5.06
N ASN A 146 -20.88 9.68 5.50
CA ASN A 146 -21.34 10.99 5.96
C ASN A 146 -21.02 12.16 5.01
N ALA A 147 -20.26 11.98 3.93
CA ALA A 147 -19.71 13.11 3.17
C ALA A 147 -19.60 12.89 1.65
N MET A 148 -20.74 12.82 0.96
CA MET A 148 -20.78 13.14 -0.48
C MET A 148 -20.98 14.65 -0.70
N ALA A 149 -19.90 15.40 -0.84
CA ALA A 149 -19.86 16.66 -1.59
C ALA A 149 -18.41 17.04 -1.91
N GLY A 150 -18.13 17.33 -3.18
CA GLY A 150 -16.79 17.58 -3.73
C GLY A 150 -15.94 18.53 -2.88
N LYS A 151 -14.74 18.08 -2.51
CA LYS A 151 -13.82 18.85 -1.66
C LYS A 151 -12.60 19.30 -2.45
N VAL A 152 -12.46 20.61 -2.53
CA VAL A 152 -11.20 21.29 -2.79
C VAL A 152 -10.34 21.13 -1.54
N MET A 153 -9.10 20.66 -1.69
CA MET A 153 -8.18 20.45 -0.56
C MET A 153 -7.24 21.67 -0.42
N PRO A 154 -7.17 22.31 0.75
CA PRO A 154 -6.15 23.31 1.01
C PRO A 154 -4.80 22.62 1.21
N ILE A 155 -3.80 23.02 0.44
CA ILE A 155 -2.39 22.64 0.62
C ILE A 155 -1.57 23.89 0.92
N THR A 156 -0.47 23.75 1.65
CA THR A 156 0.46 24.85 1.92
C THR A 156 1.83 24.49 1.33
N MET A 157 2.35 25.35 0.47
CA MET A 157 3.69 25.24 -0.13
C MET A 157 4.38 26.60 -0.02
N ASP A 158 5.64 26.63 0.44
CA ASP A 158 6.45 27.84 0.59
C ASP A 158 5.75 28.99 1.36
N GLY A 159 4.95 28.62 2.37
CA GLY A 159 4.17 29.58 3.18
C GLY A 159 2.91 30.13 2.49
N GLN A 160 2.63 29.74 1.24
CA GLN A 160 1.42 30.12 0.51
C GLN A 160 0.38 28.99 0.54
N LYS A 161 -0.89 29.36 0.75
CA LYS A 161 -2.02 28.41 0.71
C LYS A 161 -2.57 28.30 -0.71
N TYR A 162 -2.64 27.08 -1.21
CA TYR A 162 -3.27 26.75 -2.49
C TYR A 162 -4.50 25.89 -2.24
N PHE A 163 -5.52 26.10 -3.08
CA PHE A 163 -6.75 25.32 -3.06
C PHE A 163 -6.79 24.45 -4.31
N VAL A 164 -6.58 23.16 -4.15
CA VAL A 164 -6.48 22.24 -5.29
C VAL A 164 -7.78 21.47 -5.42
N ASN A 165 -8.36 21.50 -6.62
CA ASN A 165 -9.48 20.64 -6.96
C ASN A 165 -8.94 19.20 -7.09
N ALA A 166 -9.31 18.35 -6.15
CA ALA A 166 -8.91 16.95 -6.10
C ALA A 166 -9.79 16.12 -7.03
N ASP A 167 -9.66 16.34 -8.33
CA ASP A 167 -10.10 15.36 -9.32
C ASP A 167 -9.21 14.11 -9.16
N ARG A 168 -9.82 12.97 -8.84
CA ARG A 168 -9.12 11.70 -8.55
C ARG A 168 -8.12 11.34 -9.65
N LEU A 169 -8.48 11.57 -10.92
CA LEU A 169 -7.60 11.25 -12.05
C LEU A 169 -6.40 12.22 -12.15
N ARG A 170 -6.59 13.50 -11.81
CA ARG A 170 -5.51 14.50 -11.84
C ARG A 170 -4.51 14.29 -10.72
N VAL A 171 -4.99 13.95 -9.52
CA VAL A 171 -4.14 13.65 -8.36
C VAL A 171 -3.29 12.41 -8.66
N ILE A 172 -3.88 11.35 -9.20
CA ILE A 172 -3.14 10.15 -9.60
C ILE A 172 -2.08 10.48 -10.65
N ASN A 173 -2.43 11.23 -11.70
CA ASN A 173 -1.46 11.59 -12.74
C ASN A 173 -0.30 12.43 -12.18
N LEU A 174 -0.59 13.37 -11.27
CA LEU A 174 0.45 14.17 -10.61
C LEU A 174 1.39 13.30 -9.76
N ILE A 175 0.85 12.38 -8.95
CA ILE A 175 1.65 11.46 -8.13
C ILE A 175 2.50 10.56 -9.02
N LEU A 176 1.92 10.01 -10.10
CA LEU A 176 2.66 9.14 -11.01
C LEU A 176 3.80 9.89 -11.70
N THR A 177 3.52 11.08 -12.24
CA THR A 177 4.54 11.92 -12.90
C THR A 177 5.66 12.32 -11.93
N THR A 178 5.31 12.70 -10.70
CA THR A 178 6.30 13.08 -9.68
C THR A 178 7.14 11.89 -9.22
N TYR A 179 6.53 10.72 -9.06
CA TYR A 179 7.25 9.47 -8.76
C TYR A 179 8.20 9.08 -9.90
N GLU A 180 7.73 9.07 -11.15
CA GLU A 180 8.56 8.79 -12.33
C GLU A 180 9.75 9.76 -12.41
N THR A 181 9.49 11.05 -12.17
CA THR A 181 10.53 12.08 -12.14
C THR A 181 11.56 11.81 -11.03
N ALA A 182 11.10 11.43 -9.84
CA ALA A 182 11.97 11.10 -8.72
C ALA A 182 12.84 9.87 -9.01
N VAL A 183 12.28 8.82 -9.59
CA VAL A 183 13.02 7.61 -9.99
C VAL A 183 14.07 7.95 -11.06
N GLN A 184 13.69 8.73 -12.09
CA GLN A 184 14.64 9.18 -13.11
C GLN A 184 15.78 10.02 -12.53
N LYS A 185 15.48 10.91 -11.57
CA LYS A 185 16.47 11.72 -10.88
C LYS A 185 17.41 10.88 -10.02
N ASN A 186 16.91 9.87 -9.33
CA ASN A 186 17.75 8.95 -8.57
C ASN A 186 18.69 8.15 -9.48
N LEU A 187 18.21 7.63 -10.61
CA LEU A 187 19.06 6.94 -11.58
C LEU A 187 20.13 7.87 -12.20
N GLN A 188 19.74 9.11 -12.51
CA GLN A 188 20.68 10.12 -13.00
C GLN A 188 21.74 10.46 -11.93
N LEU A 189 21.35 10.51 -10.66
CA LEU A 189 22.24 10.78 -9.54
C LEU A 189 23.30 9.67 -9.41
N GLU A 190 22.89 8.40 -9.39
CA GLU A 190 23.82 7.26 -9.31
C GLU A 190 24.83 7.25 -10.47
N ALA A 191 24.37 7.50 -11.70
CA ALA A 191 25.26 7.60 -12.86
C ALA A 191 26.26 8.76 -12.73
N THR A 192 25.80 9.90 -12.19
CA THR A 192 26.65 11.07 -11.94
C THR A 192 27.67 10.77 -10.84
N GLU A 193 27.28 10.08 -9.76
CA GLU A 193 28.18 9.67 -8.68
C GLU A 193 29.29 8.74 -9.18
N GLN A 194 28.95 7.78 -10.05
CA GLN A 194 29.94 6.90 -10.68
C GLN A 194 30.93 7.65 -11.57
N LEU A 195 30.45 8.61 -12.36
CA LEU A 195 31.30 9.47 -13.19
C LEU A 195 32.23 10.33 -12.33
N VAL A 196 31.72 10.93 -11.25
CA VAL A 196 32.54 11.71 -10.32
C VAL A 196 33.60 10.82 -9.66
N ALA A 197 33.26 9.57 -9.30
CA ALA A 197 34.20 8.63 -8.74
C ALA A 197 35.33 8.26 -9.72
N SER A 198 35.02 7.99 -10.99
CA SER A 198 36.03 7.67 -12.00
C SER A 198 36.95 8.85 -12.30
N GLN A 199 36.40 10.06 -12.43
CA GLN A 199 37.19 11.29 -12.62
C GLN A 199 38.14 11.56 -11.44
N LYS A 200 37.69 11.31 -10.20
CA LYS A 200 38.58 11.44 -9.03
C LYS A 200 39.77 10.50 -9.11
N VAL A 201 39.54 9.23 -9.47
CA VAL A 201 40.63 8.24 -9.63
C VAL A 201 41.62 8.69 -10.70
N GLU A 202 41.13 9.21 -11.83
CA GLU A 202 41.98 9.68 -12.93
C GLU A 202 42.78 10.93 -12.55
N ILE A 203 42.18 11.88 -11.83
CA ILE A 203 42.87 13.07 -11.31
C ILE A 203 43.99 12.67 -10.35
N GLU A 204 43.76 11.71 -9.45
CA GLU A 204 44.79 11.25 -8.51
C GLU A 204 45.95 10.55 -9.24
N LYS A 205 45.66 9.78 -10.29
CA LYS A 205 46.70 9.16 -11.13
C LYS A 205 47.55 10.23 -11.84
N LEU A 206 46.91 11.21 -12.48
CA LEU A 206 47.61 12.30 -13.17
C LEU A 206 48.45 13.15 -12.21
N LYS A 207 47.97 13.42 -10.99
CA LYS A 207 48.76 14.10 -9.96
C LYS A 207 50.00 13.31 -9.59
N ALA A 208 49.89 12.00 -9.37
CA ALA A 208 51.02 11.15 -9.01
C ALA A 208 52.08 11.12 -10.13
N GLU A 209 51.66 11.05 -11.39
CA GLU A 209 52.54 11.12 -12.56
C GLU A 209 53.25 12.49 -12.65
N LEU A 210 52.53 13.59 -12.41
CA LEU A 210 53.10 14.95 -12.41
C LEU A 210 54.13 15.14 -11.28
N GLU A 211 53.86 14.59 -10.10
CA GLU A 211 54.79 14.62 -8.97
C GLU A 211 56.06 13.82 -9.23
N ALA A 212 55.94 12.67 -9.91
CA ALA A 212 57.08 11.88 -10.33
C ALA A 212 57.95 12.66 -11.34
N LEU A 213 57.32 13.30 -12.33
CA LEU A 213 58.02 14.09 -13.36
C LEU A 213 58.71 15.35 -12.79
N ARG A 214 58.21 15.93 -11.70
CA ARG A 214 58.82 17.09 -11.01
C ARG A 214 60.02 16.71 -10.13
N ARG A 215 60.24 15.42 -9.87
CA ARG A 215 61.36 14.92 -9.04
C ARG A 215 62.58 14.51 -9.87
N GLU A 216 62.46 14.48 -11.20
CA GLU A 216 63.56 14.37 -12.18
C GLU A 216 64.07 15.75 -12.60
#